data_AF-A0A3B1B9Z9-F1
#
_entry.id   AF-A0A3B1B9Z9-F1
#
_cell.length_a   1.000
_cell.length_b   1.000
_cell.length_c   1.000
_cell.angle_alpha   90.00
_cell.angle_beta   90.00
_cell.angle_gamma   90.00
#
_symmetry.space_group_name_H-M   'P 1'
#
loop_
_entity.id
_entity.type
_entity.pdbx_description
1 polymer ?
#
loop_
_entity_poly.entity_id
_entity_poly.type
_entity_poly.pdbx_seq_one_letter_code
_entity_poly.pdbx_strand_id
1 'polypeptide(L)'
;MKTDQTSFYLLFVGIITIFMAWGAGVLAGGSELSPKGSESILIYKPPFRGAPKSRVGGGVRGTGSDFSTLVVLAPEHTGLTLKEQPTLYWYLSSRTMTSLAISIVDDEQLQSLVEQRMPSQGGGIQRVRLADLSVRLKPGVEYRWNVALISDLEQRSNDIVASGSIKRVTATGDLRERLKQAAPADGPRILAAAGLWYDAMEAASELVEKYPEQVKLRRQRAILLEQVNLKEVADLSYD
;
A
#
# COMPACT_ATOMS: atom_id res chain seq x y z
N MET A 1 -56.30 -71.84 -8.93
CA MET A 1 -54.85 -72.13 -8.89
C MET A 1 -54.20 -70.95 -8.19
N LYS A 2 -53.60 -71.21 -7.00
CA LYS A 2 -52.76 -70.33 -6.17
C LYS A 2 -53.40 -69.00 -5.72
N THR A 3 -54.12 -68.96 -4.61
CA THR A 3 -53.62 -68.56 -3.26
C THR A 3 -52.66 -67.38 -3.29
N ASP A 4 -53.12 -66.22 -2.84
CA ASP A 4 -52.35 -65.51 -1.81
C ASP A 4 -53.26 -64.84 -0.78
N GLN A 5 -52.75 -64.79 0.44
CA GLN A 5 -53.45 -64.69 1.72
C GLN A 5 -54.21 -63.37 1.95
N THR A 6 -55.45 -63.52 2.38
CA THR A 6 -56.25 -62.50 3.11
C THR A 6 -56.45 -62.96 4.54
N SER A 7 -56.03 -62.16 5.53
CA SER A 7 -56.46 -62.09 6.95
C SER A 7 -55.32 -61.49 7.79
N PHE A 8 -55.48 -60.68 8.82
CA PHE A 8 -56.58 -59.97 9.48
C PHE A 8 -55.85 -59.21 10.62
N TYR A 9 -55.99 -57.89 10.79
CA TYR A 9 -55.92 -57.28 12.13
C TYR A 9 -56.59 -55.90 12.12
N LEU A 10 -57.63 -55.83 12.94
CA LEU A 10 -58.41 -54.67 13.37
C LEU A 10 -57.57 -53.76 14.29
N LEU A 11 -57.76 -52.44 14.19
CA LEU A 11 -58.30 -51.59 15.29
C LEU A 11 -58.18 -50.08 14.95
N PHE A 12 -59.32 -49.54 14.53
CA PHE A 12 -60.04 -48.39 15.11
C PHE A 12 -59.30 -47.24 15.84
N VAL A 13 -59.75 -46.01 15.48
CA VAL A 13 -59.67 -44.71 16.17
C VAL A 13 -58.30 -44.01 16.07
N GLY A 14 -58.15 -42.77 15.62
CA GLY A 14 -59.13 -41.76 15.21
C GLY A 14 -58.44 -40.40 15.06
N ILE A 15 -58.94 -39.64 14.10
CA ILE A 15 -59.29 -38.22 14.24
C ILE A 15 -58.14 -37.17 14.18
N ILE A 16 -58.42 -36.13 13.37
CA ILE A 16 -57.93 -34.74 13.41
C ILE A 16 -56.64 -34.39 12.63
N THR A 17 -56.93 -34.01 11.36
CA THR A 17 -56.59 -32.74 10.69
C THR A 17 -55.14 -32.28 10.43
N ILE A 18 -54.94 -32.01 9.13
CA ILE A 18 -54.17 -30.92 8.49
C ILE A 18 -52.63 -31.08 8.53
N PHE A 19 -52.04 -31.30 7.35
CA PHE A 19 -50.99 -30.46 6.72
C PHE A 19 -50.37 -31.20 5.53
N MET A 20 -50.60 -30.71 4.31
CA MET A 20 -49.56 -30.70 3.25
C MET A 20 -50.07 -29.88 2.05
N ALA A 21 -49.88 -28.56 2.12
CA ALA A 21 -49.72 -27.76 0.92
C ALA A 21 -48.22 -27.63 0.66
N TRP A 22 -47.73 -28.44 -0.27
CA TRP A 22 -46.48 -28.18 -0.98
C TRP A 22 -46.72 -26.96 -1.87
N GLY A 23 -45.99 -25.88 -1.60
CA GLY A 23 -46.04 -24.67 -2.40
C GLY A 23 -44.78 -23.88 -2.16
N ALA A 24 -43.78 -24.17 -2.99
CA ALA A 24 -42.50 -23.50 -3.03
C ALA A 24 -42.67 -21.98 -3.10
N GLY A 25 -41.94 -21.29 -2.24
CA GLY A 25 -41.91 -19.83 -2.19
C GLY A 25 -40.93 -19.40 -1.12
N VAL A 26 -39.65 -19.73 -1.32
CA VAL A 26 -38.55 -19.15 -0.54
C VAL A 26 -38.64 -17.64 -0.74
N LEU A 27 -39.17 -16.95 0.27
CA LEU A 27 -38.94 -15.53 0.46
C LEU A 27 -37.43 -15.40 0.70
N ALA A 28 -36.70 -15.14 -0.39
CA ALA A 28 -35.37 -14.60 -0.32
C ALA A 28 -35.47 -13.31 0.48
N GLY A 29 -35.17 -13.39 1.77
CA GLY A 29 -34.82 -12.26 2.58
C GLY A 29 -33.59 -11.62 1.96
N GLY A 30 -33.82 -10.73 1.00
CA GLY A 30 -32.85 -9.74 0.59
C GLY A 30 -32.59 -8.87 1.81
N SER A 31 -31.62 -9.29 2.63
CA SER A 31 -30.87 -8.34 3.43
C SER A 31 -30.17 -7.43 2.42
N GLU A 32 -30.84 -6.34 2.03
CA GLU A 32 -30.17 -5.18 1.51
C GLU A 32 -29.12 -4.79 2.55
N LEU A 33 -27.87 -5.18 2.27
CA LEU A 33 -26.71 -4.65 2.93
C LEU A 33 -26.69 -3.16 2.61
N SER A 34 -27.35 -2.39 3.48
CA SER A 34 -27.30 -0.94 3.50
C SER A 34 -25.82 -0.52 3.48
N PRO A 35 -25.37 0.29 2.50
CA PRO A 35 -23.98 0.71 2.42
C PRO A 35 -23.76 1.85 3.43
N LYS A 36 -23.73 1.51 4.72
CA LYS A 36 -23.35 2.45 5.78
C LYS A 36 -21.86 2.34 6.03
N GLY A 37 -21.08 2.78 5.05
CA GLY A 37 -19.67 3.11 5.22
C GLY A 37 -19.46 4.49 4.64
N SER A 38 -19.41 5.52 5.49
CA SER A 38 -18.87 6.80 5.05
C SER A 38 -17.49 6.51 4.47
N GLU A 39 -17.29 6.92 3.22
CA GLU A 39 -16.05 6.74 2.48
C GLU A 39 -14.95 7.47 3.27
N SER A 40 -14.22 6.74 4.12
CA SER A 40 -13.29 7.36 5.05
C SER A 40 -12.03 7.73 4.28
N ILE A 41 -11.97 8.98 3.83
CA ILE A 41 -10.84 9.53 3.10
C ILE A 41 -9.56 9.33 3.93
N LEU A 42 -8.51 8.85 3.27
CA LEU A 42 -7.20 8.66 3.87
C LEU A 42 -6.55 10.05 4.02
N ILE A 43 -6.41 10.54 5.26
CA ILE A 43 -5.83 11.85 5.55
C ILE A 43 -4.46 11.67 6.23
N TYR A 44 -3.42 12.17 5.57
CA TYR A 44 -2.07 12.25 6.09
C TYR A 44 -1.92 13.45 7.03
N LYS A 45 -1.44 13.21 8.24
CA LYS A 45 -1.16 14.26 9.22
C LYS A 45 0.35 14.32 9.49
N PRO A 46 1.09 15.24 8.84
CA PRO A 46 2.53 15.32 9.05
C PRO A 46 2.86 15.63 10.52
N PRO A 47 3.95 15.08 11.06
CA PRO A 47 4.38 15.37 12.42
C PRO A 47 4.82 16.83 12.56
N PHE A 48 4.53 17.43 13.72
CA PHE A 48 4.87 18.83 14.02
C PHE A 48 6.37 18.97 14.39
N ARG A 49 7.29 19.19 13.43
CA ARG A 49 8.72 19.47 13.72
C ARG A 49 9.45 20.23 12.61
N GLY A 50 10.22 21.25 13.04
CA GLY A 50 11.46 21.74 12.40
C GLY A 50 11.34 22.33 10.98
N ALA A 51 12.41 22.98 10.53
CA ALA A 51 12.48 23.52 9.17
C ALA A 51 12.29 22.41 8.12
N PRO A 52 11.59 22.68 6.99
CA PRO A 52 11.37 21.69 5.95
C PRO A 52 12.70 21.18 5.37
N LYS A 53 12.82 19.86 5.19
CA LYS A 53 13.86 19.23 4.38
C LYS A 53 13.24 18.77 3.07
N SER A 54 13.53 19.49 1.98
CA SER A 54 12.88 19.28 0.69
C SER A 54 13.14 17.90 0.12
N ARG A 55 12.09 17.29 -0.47
CA ARG A 55 12.22 16.20 -1.44
C ARG A 55 12.93 16.74 -2.69
N VAL A 56 13.74 15.91 -3.34
CA VAL A 56 14.32 16.20 -4.66
C VAL A 56 13.74 15.20 -5.66
N GLY A 57 13.10 15.72 -6.72
CA GLY A 57 12.70 14.93 -7.89
C GLY A 57 13.78 14.98 -8.96
N GLY A 58 14.01 13.86 -9.65
CA GLY A 58 14.97 13.77 -10.74
C GLY A 58 14.26 13.71 -12.09
N GLY A 59 14.58 14.62 -13.00
CA GLY A 59 14.05 14.57 -14.36
C GLY A 59 14.96 15.29 -15.35
N VAL A 60 15.09 14.72 -16.55
CA VAL A 60 15.78 15.35 -17.68
C VAL A 60 14.76 15.64 -18.77
N ARG A 61 14.69 16.91 -19.21
CA ARG A 61 13.97 17.32 -20.42
C ARG A 61 15.01 17.46 -21.54
N GLY A 62 15.24 16.40 -22.31
CA GLY A 62 16.20 16.37 -23.42
C GLY A 62 15.52 16.13 -24.77
N THR A 63 16.04 16.71 -25.86
CA THR A 63 15.58 16.45 -27.23
C THR A 63 16.20 15.14 -27.73
N GLY A 64 15.62 14.01 -27.33
CA GLY A 64 16.07 12.65 -27.68
C GLY A 64 15.32 11.61 -26.84
N SER A 65 15.07 10.42 -27.37
CA SER A 65 14.01 9.46 -27.00
C SER A 65 13.91 8.91 -25.57
N ASP A 66 14.68 9.39 -24.59
CA ASP A 66 14.66 8.86 -23.21
C ASP A 66 14.19 9.89 -22.17
N PHE A 67 12.91 10.25 -22.24
CA PHE A 67 12.24 11.04 -21.20
C PHE A 67 11.93 10.16 -19.97
N SER A 68 12.95 9.86 -19.16
CA SER A 68 12.79 9.16 -17.89
C SER A 68 12.57 10.16 -16.74
N THR A 69 11.39 10.13 -16.13
CA THR A 69 11.06 10.88 -14.91
C THR A 69 11.18 9.95 -13.73
N LEU A 70 11.99 10.32 -12.74
CA LEU A 70 12.25 9.55 -11.52
C LEU A 70 11.79 10.35 -10.30
N VAL A 71 10.84 9.80 -9.54
CA VAL A 71 10.25 10.49 -8.39
C VAL A 71 10.18 9.56 -7.20
N VAL A 72 10.80 9.92 -6.07
CA VAL A 72 10.59 9.17 -4.82
C VAL A 72 9.21 9.47 -4.24
N LEU A 73 8.54 8.43 -3.73
CA LEU A 73 7.24 8.58 -3.07
C LEU A 73 7.44 8.91 -1.60
N ALA A 74 7.97 10.11 -1.34
CA ALA A 74 8.26 10.66 -0.02
C ALA A 74 7.63 12.04 0.14
N PRO A 75 7.35 12.51 1.37
CA PRO A 75 6.95 13.89 1.62
C PRO A 75 8.12 14.87 1.42
N GLU A 76 7.81 16.16 1.33
CA GLU A 76 8.78 17.27 1.30
C GLU A 76 9.39 17.60 2.68
N HIS A 77 9.27 16.66 3.61
CA HIS A 77 9.85 16.71 4.95
C HIS A 77 10.30 15.30 5.32
N THR A 78 10.87 15.12 6.51
CA THR A 78 11.23 13.78 7.00
C THR A 78 9.98 12.93 7.18
N GLY A 79 9.83 11.87 6.37
CA GLY A 79 8.77 10.89 6.56
C GLY A 79 9.10 9.97 7.75
N LEU A 80 8.08 9.54 8.48
CA LEU A 80 8.26 8.67 9.64
C LEU A 80 7.94 7.23 9.32
N THR A 81 8.62 6.32 10.03
CA THR A 81 8.28 4.90 10.03
C THR A 81 8.35 4.27 11.42
N LEU A 82 7.57 3.22 11.67
CA LEU A 82 7.74 2.34 12.85
C LEU A 82 8.69 1.18 12.59
N LYS A 83 8.84 0.79 11.32
CA LYS A 83 9.59 -0.39 10.90
C LYS A 83 11.09 -0.15 11.01
N GLU A 84 11.79 -1.19 11.44
CA GLU A 84 13.25 -1.22 11.41
C GLU A 84 13.80 -1.30 9.99
N GLN A 85 13.08 -2.01 9.13
CA GLN A 85 13.42 -2.25 7.73
C GLN A 85 12.20 -1.92 6.87
N PRO A 86 11.85 -0.63 6.72
CA PRO A 86 10.69 -0.21 5.92
C PRO A 86 10.84 -0.55 4.44
N THR A 87 9.75 -0.38 3.69
CA THR A 87 9.76 -0.41 2.22
C THR A 87 9.80 1.02 1.68
N LEU A 88 10.67 1.26 0.71
CA LEU A 88 10.79 2.54 0.00
C LEU A 88 10.18 2.40 -1.40
N TYR A 89 9.49 3.43 -1.85
CA TYR A 89 8.77 3.44 -3.13
C TYR A 89 9.18 4.63 -3.99
N TRP A 90 9.31 4.41 -5.30
CA TRP A 90 9.55 5.47 -6.28
C TRP A 90 8.69 5.22 -7.53
N TYR A 91 8.51 6.24 -8.35
CA TYR A 91 7.88 6.16 -9.65
C TYR A 91 8.93 6.36 -10.75
N LEU A 92 8.81 5.57 -11.81
CA LEU A 92 9.57 5.72 -13.03
C LEU A 92 8.62 5.82 -14.23
N SER A 93 8.75 6.84 -15.08
CA SER A 93 7.80 7.08 -16.19
C SER A 93 7.73 5.96 -17.22
N SER A 94 8.87 5.33 -17.53
CA SER A 94 8.96 4.32 -18.58
C SER A 94 9.98 3.25 -18.22
N ARG A 95 9.87 2.10 -18.90
CA ARG A 95 10.92 1.08 -18.82
C ARG A 95 12.21 1.66 -19.40
N THR A 96 13.29 1.51 -18.66
CA THR A 96 14.65 1.89 -19.09
C THR A 96 15.58 0.68 -19.00
N MET A 97 16.57 0.62 -19.88
CA MET A 97 17.66 -0.36 -19.79
C MET A 97 18.80 0.11 -18.87
N THR A 98 18.71 1.35 -18.39
CA THR A 98 19.67 1.96 -17.48
C THR A 98 19.62 1.29 -16.11
N SER A 99 20.80 1.06 -15.51
CA SER A 99 20.91 0.51 -14.16
C SER A 99 20.42 1.52 -13.12
N LEU A 100 19.72 1.05 -12.09
CA LEU A 100 19.36 1.84 -10.93
C LEU A 100 20.38 1.63 -9.82
N ALA A 101 20.61 2.65 -9.00
CA ALA A 101 21.26 2.50 -7.71
C ALA A 101 20.36 3.05 -6.60
N ILE A 102 20.33 2.33 -5.48
CA ILE A 102 19.79 2.85 -4.23
C ILE A 102 20.93 3.13 -3.26
N SER A 103 20.87 4.25 -2.56
CA SER A 103 21.74 4.52 -1.42
C SER A 103 20.95 4.98 -0.21
N ILE A 104 21.45 4.64 0.98
CA ILE A 104 20.91 5.09 2.26
C ILE A 104 22.07 5.61 3.10
N VAL A 105 21.94 6.82 3.61
CA VAL A 105 22.99 7.52 4.35
C VAL A 105 22.40 8.04 5.65
N ASP A 106 23.12 7.88 6.76
CA ASP A 106 22.87 8.61 8.01
C ASP A 106 23.12 10.10 7.76
N ASP A 107 22.07 10.93 7.82
CA ASP A 107 22.14 12.32 7.36
C ASP A 107 22.96 13.21 8.30
N GLU A 108 23.11 12.81 9.57
CA GLU A 108 23.92 13.55 10.55
C GLU A 108 25.38 13.10 10.50
N GLN A 109 25.63 11.80 10.42
CA GLN A 109 26.99 11.24 10.45
C GLN A 109 27.65 11.17 9.06
N LEU A 110 26.89 11.43 7.99
CA LEU A 110 27.30 11.24 6.60
C LEU A 110 27.83 9.84 6.31
N GLN A 111 27.37 8.85 7.08
CA GLN A 111 27.77 7.45 6.95
C GLN A 111 26.84 6.73 5.98
N SER A 112 27.40 6.16 4.91
CA SER A 112 26.64 5.27 4.02
C SER A 112 26.33 3.94 4.72
N LEU A 113 25.05 3.57 4.74
CA LEU A 113 24.56 2.28 5.22
C LEU A 113 24.53 1.25 4.09
N VAL A 114 24.19 1.69 2.88
CA VAL A 114 24.19 0.85 1.67
C VAL A 114 24.33 1.73 0.43
N GLU A 115 25.00 1.18 -0.57
CA GLU A 115 24.87 1.59 -1.97
C GLU A 115 24.80 0.32 -2.81
N GLN A 116 23.68 0.10 -3.49
CA GLN A 116 23.44 -1.13 -4.25
C GLN A 116 22.87 -0.82 -5.62
N ARG A 117 23.50 -1.39 -6.65
CA ARG A 117 22.96 -1.40 -8.01
C ARG A 117 21.90 -2.49 -8.16
N MET A 118 20.86 -2.19 -8.90
CA MET A 118 19.77 -3.10 -9.23
C MET A 118 19.29 -2.87 -10.67
N PRO A 119 18.81 -3.92 -11.35
CA PRO A 119 18.21 -3.76 -12.66
C PRO A 119 16.93 -2.91 -12.56
N SER A 120 16.68 -2.06 -13.56
CA SER A 120 15.36 -1.42 -13.70
C SER A 120 14.32 -2.46 -14.11
N GLN A 121 13.23 -2.56 -13.35
CA GLN A 121 12.20 -3.58 -13.57
C GLN A 121 11.07 -3.12 -14.51
N GLY A 122 11.04 -1.84 -14.89
CA GLY A 122 10.01 -1.25 -15.75
C GLY A 122 9.54 0.12 -15.26
N GLY A 123 8.56 0.68 -15.95
CA GLY A 123 7.88 1.91 -15.51
C GLY A 123 6.83 1.64 -14.43
N GLY A 124 6.25 2.71 -13.89
CA GLY A 124 5.26 2.68 -12.81
C GLY A 124 5.88 2.81 -11.42
N ILE A 125 5.07 2.51 -10.40
CA ILE A 125 5.51 2.51 -9.00
C ILE A 125 6.34 1.26 -8.73
N GLN A 126 7.58 1.48 -8.30
CA GLN A 126 8.58 0.49 -7.95
C GLN A 126 8.83 0.51 -6.44
N ARG A 127 9.41 -0.57 -5.90
CA ARG A 127 9.72 -0.69 -4.47
C ARG A 127 10.99 -1.46 -4.18
N VAL A 128 11.53 -1.21 -2.99
CA VAL A 128 12.62 -1.98 -2.39
C VAL A 128 12.40 -2.09 -0.89
N ARG A 129 12.58 -3.30 -0.34
CA ARG A 129 12.53 -3.51 1.11
C ARG A 129 13.93 -3.36 1.67
N LEU A 130 14.08 -2.60 2.75
CA LEU A 130 15.36 -2.49 3.43
C LEU A 130 15.85 -3.84 3.97
N ALA A 131 14.93 -4.78 4.20
CA ALA A 131 15.25 -6.16 4.54
C ALA A 131 16.07 -6.86 3.44
N ASP A 132 15.74 -6.63 2.17
CA ASP A 132 16.45 -7.22 1.02
C ASP A 132 17.87 -6.65 0.89
N LEU A 133 18.11 -5.46 1.45
CA LEU A 133 19.41 -4.78 1.48
C LEU A 133 20.18 -5.03 2.79
N SER A 134 19.63 -5.82 3.72
CA SER A 134 20.16 -6.01 5.08
C SER A 134 20.37 -4.71 5.88
N VAL A 135 19.62 -3.66 5.57
CA VAL A 135 19.70 -2.35 6.23
C VAL A 135 18.71 -2.28 7.39
N ARG A 136 19.15 -1.75 8.54
CA ARG A 136 18.34 -1.56 9.75
C ARG A 136 18.45 -0.12 10.22
N LEU A 137 17.30 0.56 10.34
CA LEU A 137 17.24 1.94 10.80
C LEU A 137 17.23 1.98 12.34
N LYS A 138 18.10 2.84 12.90
CA LYS A 138 18.10 3.12 14.34
C LYS A 138 16.94 4.05 14.68
N PRO A 139 16.21 3.82 15.79
CA PRO A 139 15.21 4.77 16.27
C PRO A 139 15.83 6.15 16.53
N GLY A 140 15.13 7.21 16.16
CA GLY A 140 15.56 8.58 16.42
C GLY A 140 16.58 9.15 15.43
N VAL A 141 17.21 8.31 14.61
CA VAL A 141 18.18 8.74 13.58
C VAL A 141 17.45 9.06 12.28
N GLU A 142 17.84 10.17 11.66
CA GLU A 142 17.35 10.56 10.34
C GLU A 142 18.30 10.06 9.25
N TYR A 143 17.72 9.47 8.22
CA TYR A 143 18.43 8.96 7.06
C TYR A 143 17.94 9.65 5.80
N ARG A 144 18.86 9.86 4.86
CA ARG A 144 18.56 10.22 3.49
C ARG A 144 18.68 9.00 2.61
N TRP A 145 17.70 8.78 1.76
CA TRP A 145 17.74 7.71 0.77
C TRP A 145 17.60 8.29 -0.63
N ASN A 146 18.33 7.70 -1.58
CA ASN A 146 18.37 8.16 -2.96
C ASN A 146 18.12 7.00 -3.90
N VAL A 147 17.42 7.30 -4.99
CA VAL A 147 17.36 6.44 -6.17
C VAL A 147 18.01 7.20 -7.31
N ALA A 148 18.93 6.55 -8.01
CA ALA A 148 19.66 7.12 -9.13
C ALA A 148 19.50 6.24 -10.37
N LEU A 149 19.16 6.84 -11.51
CA LEU A 149 19.36 6.23 -12.83
C LEU A 149 20.78 6.53 -13.30
N ILE A 150 21.57 5.48 -13.49
CA ILE A 150 22.99 5.60 -13.86
C ILE A 150 23.11 5.69 -15.38
N SER A 151 22.99 6.91 -15.92
CA SER A 151 23.02 7.14 -17.37
C SER A 151 24.40 6.91 -18.00
N ASP A 152 25.47 7.17 -17.26
CA ASP A 152 26.85 6.95 -17.68
C ASP A 152 27.67 6.34 -16.53
N LEU A 153 28.26 5.17 -16.77
CA LEU A 153 29.06 4.45 -15.76
C LEU A 153 30.39 5.13 -15.46
N GLU A 154 30.90 5.94 -16.39
CA GLU A 154 32.16 6.68 -16.26
C GLU A 154 31.92 8.12 -15.76
N GLN A 155 30.74 8.69 -15.99
CA GLN A 155 30.37 10.05 -15.57
C GLN A 155 29.05 10.13 -14.80
N ARG A 156 29.11 9.84 -13.50
CA ARG A 156 27.95 9.89 -12.59
C ARG A 156 27.36 11.29 -12.34
N SER A 157 28.02 12.36 -12.78
CA SER A 157 27.50 13.73 -12.67
C SER A 157 26.21 13.95 -13.47
N ASN A 158 25.92 13.06 -14.42
CA ASN A 158 24.71 13.10 -15.24
C ASN A 158 23.62 12.14 -14.73
N ASP A 159 23.83 11.47 -13.58
CA ASP A 159 22.83 10.57 -12.99
C ASP A 159 21.56 11.35 -12.67
N ILE A 160 20.39 10.79 -13.03
CA ILE A 160 19.11 11.33 -12.60
C ILE A 160 18.86 10.82 -11.19
N VAL A 161 18.90 11.72 -10.20
CA VAL A 161 18.76 11.37 -8.78
C VAL A 161 17.48 11.94 -8.20
N ALA A 162 16.76 11.11 -7.45
CA ALA A 162 15.65 11.52 -6.61
C ALA A 162 15.89 11.09 -5.16
N SER A 163 15.49 11.93 -4.21
CA SER A 163 15.89 11.79 -2.79
C SER A 163 14.74 12.06 -1.84
N GLY A 164 14.69 11.28 -0.75
CA GLY A 164 13.75 11.46 0.36
C GLY A 164 14.43 11.28 1.71
N SER A 165 13.76 11.76 2.76
CA SER A 165 14.21 11.63 4.15
C SER A 165 13.31 10.68 4.93
N ILE A 166 13.90 9.84 5.78
CA ILE A 166 13.20 8.86 6.60
C ILE A 166 13.75 8.83 8.03
N LYS A 167 12.86 8.68 9.01
CA LYS A 167 13.21 8.51 10.41
C LYS A 167 12.37 7.43 11.07
N ARG A 168 13.04 6.49 11.73
CA ARG A 168 12.35 5.48 12.56
C ARG A 168 11.95 6.08 13.90
N VAL A 169 10.70 5.89 14.29
CA VAL A 169 10.14 6.32 15.57
C VAL A 169 9.51 5.13 16.30
N THR A 170 9.29 5.30 17.60
CA THR A 170 8.63 4.29 18.44
C THR A 170 7.13 4.55 18.46
N ALA A 171 6.34 3.49 18.25
CA ALA A 171 4.88 3.57 18.33
C ALA A 171 4.42 3.84 19.77
N THR A 172 3.43 4.72 19.93
CA THR A 172 2.73 4.91 21.21
C THR A 172 1.87 3.68 21.54
N GLY A 173 1.53 3.50 22.82
CA GLY A 173 0.65 2.40 23.27
C GLY A 173 -0.69 2.42 22.54
N ASP A 174 -1.34 3.59 22.51
CA ASP A 174 -2.64 3.77 21.84
C ASP A 174 -2.60 3.42 20.36
N LEU A 175 -1.52 3.79 19.65
CA LEU A 175 -1.39 3.48 18.23
C LEU A 175 -1.25 1.97 17.99
N ARG A 176 -0.45 1.27 18.81
CA ARG A 176 -0.31 -0.19 18.72
C ARG A 176 -1.65 -0.87 18.91
N GLU A 177 -2.43 -0.40 19.88
CA GLU A 177 -3.70 -1.05 20.24
C GLU A 177 -4.77 -0.80 19.17
N ARG A 178 -4.80 0.42 18.61
CA ARG A 178 -5.63 0.73 17.43
C ARG A 178 -5.29 -0.13 16.23
N LEU A 179 -3.99 -0.36 15.95
CA LEU A 179 -3.56 -1.20 14.83
C LEU A 179 -3.90 -2.68 15.03
N LYS A 180 -3.81 -3.21 16.26
CA LYS A 180 -4.19 -4.59 16.58
C LYS A 180 -5.68 -4.86 16.38
N GLN A 181 -6.52 -3.88 16.67
CA GLN A 181 -7.98 -4.01 16.59
C GLN A 181 -8.54 -3.66 15.21
N ALA A 182 -7.74 -3.02 14.36
CA ALA A 182 -8.19 -2.55 13.06
C ALA A 182 -8.35 -3.68 12.05
N ALA A 183 -9.36 -3.56 11.18
CA ALA A 183 -9.38 -4.35 9.96
C ALA A 183 -8.16 -3.99 9.09
N PRO A 184 -7.58 -4.95 8.33
CA PRO A 184 -6.42 -4.67 7.47
C PRO A 184 -6.64 -3.48 6.51
N ALA A 185 -7.86 -3.32 5.99
CA ALA A 185 -8.23 -2.22 5.10
C ALA A 185 -8.18 -0.83 5.76
N ASP A 186 -8.28 -0.75 7.08
CA ASP A 186 -8.18 0.51 7.85
C ASP A 186 -6.73 0.90 8.17
N GLY A 187 -5.77 -0.02 8.03
CA GLY A 187 -4.37 0.18 8.34
C GLY A 187 -3.77 1.46 7.72
N PRO A 188 -3.87 1.67 6.40
CA PRO A 188 -3.33 2.87 5.76
C PRO A 188 -3.87 4.17 6.36
N ARG A 189 -5.17 4.21 6.65
CA ARG A 189 -5.84 5.39 7.22
C ARG A 189 -5.34 5.68 8.64
N ILE A 190 -5.20 4.65 9.48
CA ILE A 190 -4.72 4.80 10.85
C ILE A 190 -3.26 5.30 10.86
N LEU A 191 -2.41 4.72 10.00
CA LEU A 191 -0.99 5.06 9.89
C LEU A 191 -0.80 6.48 9.34
N ALA A 192 -1.54 6.86 8.29
CA ALA A 192 -1.49 8.20 7.71
C ALA A 192 -1.93 9.27 8.72
N ALA A 193 -3.02 9.02 9.45
CA ALA A 193 -3.50 9.93 10.50
C ALA A 193 -2.53 10.04 11.68
N ALA A 194 -1.63 9.07 11.86
CA ALA A 194 -0.55 9.09 12.84
C ALA A 194 0.77 9.70 12.30
N GLY A 195 0.80 10.15 11.03
CA GLY A 195 1.98 10.75 10.40
C GLY A 195 3.04 9.77 9.93
N LEU A 196 2.77 8.46 9.95
CA LEU A 196 3.67 7.40 9.54
C LEU A 196 3.62 7.18 8.03
N TRP A 197 4.22 8.10 7.28
CA TRP A 197 4.17 8.13 5.82
C TRP A 197 4.56 6.80 5.18
N TYR A 198 5.73 6.25 5.53
CA TYR A 198 6.26 5.07 4.87
C TYR A 198 5.42 3.82 5.16
N ASP A 199 4.96 3.66 6.40
CA ASP A 199 4.06 2.56 6.78
C ASP A 199 2.69 2.70 6.09
N ALA A 200 2.15 3.92 5.96
CA ALA A 200 0.88 4.18 5.29
C ALA A 200 0.95 3.89 3.78
N MET A 201 2.01 4.36 3.10
CA MET A 201 2.24 4.10 1.69
C MET A 201 2.45 2.62 1.40
N GLU A 202 3.18 1.92 2.28
CA GLU A 202 3.38 0.48 2.17
C GLU A 202 2.06 -0.27 2.34
N ALA A 203 1.30 0.00 3.40
CA ALA A 203 0.00 -0.65 3.63
C ALA A 203 -0.98 -0.37 2.48
N ALA A 204 -1.01 0.85 1.95
CA ALA A 204 -1.85 1.19 0.79
C ALA A 204 -1.42 0.43 -0.47
N SER A 205 -0.10 0.31 -0.70
CA SER A 205 0.43 -0.40 -1.86
C SER A 205 0.23 -1.91 -1.77
N GLU A 206 0.36 -2.51 -0.58
CA GLU A 206 0.06 -3.92 -0.34
C GLU A 206 -1.41 -4.24 -0.61
N LEU A 207 -2.34 -3.35 -0.25
CA LEU A 207 -3.76 -3.52 -0.59
C LEU A 207 -4.00 -3.48 -2.11
N VAL A 208 -3.32 -2.59 -2.83
CA VAL A 208 -3.38 -2.52 -4.31
C VAL A 208 -2.79 -3.80 -4.94
N GLU A 209 -1.65 -4.27 -4.45
CA GLU A 209 -1.01 -5.51 -4.93
C GLU A 209 -1.91 -6.73 -4.66
N LYS A 210 -2.60 -6.77 -3.53
CA LYS A 210 -3.46 -7.88 -3.13
C LYS A 210 -4.81 -7.92 -3.86
N TYR A 211 -5.36 -6.75 -4.21
CA TYR A 211 -6.67 -6.62 -4.86
C TYR A 211 -6.60 -5.67 -6.06
N PRO A 212 -5.87 -6.06 -7.12
CA PRO A 212 -5.56 -5.18 -8.25
C PRO A 212 -6.80 -4.74 -9.05
N GLU A 213 -7.90 -5.48 -9.01
CA GLU A 213 -9.16 -5.13 -9.65
C GLU A 213 -9.94 -4.02 -8.91
N GLN A 214 -9.60 -3.74 -7.66
CA GLN A 214 -10.29 -2.73 -6.85
C GLN A 214 -9.72 -1.34 -7.11
N VAL A 215 -10.25 -0.66 -8.12
CA VAL A 215 -9.90 0.73 -8.50
C VAL A 215 -9.88 1.69 -7.31
N LYS A 216 -10.80 1.51 -6.35
CA LYS A 216 -10.86 2.32 -5.11
C LYS A 216 -9.54 2.32 -4.31
N LEU A 217 -8.80 1.20 -4.30
CA LEU A 217 -7.54 1.09 -3.57
C LEU A 217 -6.42 1.87 -4.26
N ARG A 218 -6.40 1.85 -5.61
CA ARG A 218 -5.49 2.72 -6.39
C ARG A 218 -5.79 4.19 -6.14
N ARG A 219 -7.07 4.57 -6.15
CA ARG A 219 -7.52 5.93 -5.80
C ARG A 219 -7.12 6.33 -4.38
N GLN A 220 -7.25 5.46 -3.38
CA GLN A 220 -6.81 5.75 -2.02
C GLN A 220 -5.30 6.00 -1.92
N ARG A 221 -4.48 5.20 -2.63
CA ARG A 221 -3.03 5.44 -2.72
C ARG A 221 -2.72 6.76 -3.44
N ALA A 222 -3.42 7.07 -4.53
CA ALA A 222 -3.27 8.33 -5.26
C ALA A 222 -3.60 9.55 -4.39
N ILE A 223 -4.69 9.51 -3.61
CA ILE A 223 -5.07 10.56 -2.63
C ILE A 223 -3.96 10.80 -1.60
N LEU A 224 -3.25 9.74 -1.17
CA LEU A 224 -2.12 9.89 -0.26
C LEU A 224 -0.94 10.62 -0.93
N LEU A 225 -0.66 10.33 -2.20
CA LEU A 225 0.37 11.00 -2.99
C LEU A 225 0.04 12.48 -3.25
N GLU A 226 -1.22 12.82 -3.54
CA GLU A 226 -1.66 14.20 -3.73
C GLU A 226 -1.36 15.07 -2.49
N GLN A 227 -1.56 14.53 -1.30
CA GLN A 227 -1.35 15.24 -0.03
C GLN A 227 0.11 15.59 0.26
N VAL A 228 1.06 15.05 -0.50
CA VAL A 228 2.49 15.37 -0.40
C VAL A 228 3.02 16.00 -1.68
N ASN A 229 2.16 16.64 -2.47
CA ASN A 229 2.54 17.36 -3.69
C ASN A 229 3.14 16.43 -4.78
N LEU A 230 2.64 15.19 -4.85
CA LEU A 230 2.99 14.20 -5.89
C LEU A 230 1.81 13.96 -6.85
N LYS A 231 1.10 15.04 -7.21
CA LYS A 231 -0.10 14.97 -8.04
C LYS A 231 0.15 14.33 -9.42
N GLU A 232 1.27 14.65 -10.07
CA GLU A 232 1.61 14.07 -11.39
C GLU A 232 1.71 12.54 -11.32
N VAL A 233 2.29 11.99 -10.25
CA VAL A 233 2.37 10.55 -10.03
C VAL A 233 1.01 9.96 -9.64
N ALA A 234 0.22 10.71 -8.85
CA ALA A 234 -1.13 10.30 -8.46
C ALA A 234 -2.05 10.17 -9.69
N ASP A 235 -1.99 11.11 -10.62
CA ASP A 235 -2.78 11.13 -11.84
C ASP A 235 -2.48 9.90 -12.71
N LEU A 236 -1.20 9.52 -12.82
CA LEU A 236 -0.72 8.33 -13.53
C LEU A 236 -1.02 7.00 -12.80
N SER A 237 -1.53 7.06 -11.57
CA SER A 237 -1.88 5.89 -10.77
C SER A 237 -3.38 5.57 -10.82
N TYR A 238 -4.20 6.40 -11.47
CA TYR A 238 -5.64 6.15 -11.64
C TYR A 238 -5.95 5.13 -12.73
N ASP A 239 -5.12 5.07 -13.77
CA ASP A 239 -5.23 4.13 -14.90
C ASP A 239 -4.77 2.71 -14.49
#